data_AF-A0A416JDX0-F1
#
_entry.id   AF-A0A416JDX0-F1
#
_cell.length_a   1.000
_cell.length_b   1.000
_cell.length_c   1.000
_cell.angle_alpha   90.00
_cell.angle_beta   90.00
_cell.angle_gamma   90.00
#
_symmetry.space_group_name_H-M   'P 1'
#
loop_
_entity.id
_entity.type
_entity.pdbx_description
1 polymer ?
#
loop_
_entity_poly.entity_id
_entity_poly.type
_entity_poly.pdbx_seq_one_letter_code
_entity_poly.pdbx_strand_id
1 'polypeptide(L)'
;IPNGSDMILNLIRTEIFEQLSDQPLPELGETEQKLWKEKLEKLELPVLEDWGGENVSQMINGKDYKFYVNKAGFYRMRLSFETDQTGVLEYENERGNHQIPFGMGNHQIGMFPEYDQLCVSSGAWCSKDTFHVCCQMIDESVAAVHFKLVFAENGTMTILMKKTEETKF
;
A
#
# COMPACT_ATOMS: atom_id res chain seq x y z
N ILE A 1 -34.90 -5.86 -28.77
CA ILE A 1 -33.91 -6.37 -27.79
C ILE A 1 -33.71 -5.24 -26.79
N PRO A 2 -34.03 -5.40 -25.49
CA PRO A 2 -33.83 -4.33 -24.52
C PRO A 2 -32.35 -3.95 -24.53
N ASN A 3 -32.03 -2.66 -24.58
CA ASN A 3 -30.65 -2.22 -24.55
C ASN A 3 -30.12 -2.39 -23.10
N GLY A 4 -28.81 -2.63 -22.92
CA GLY A 4 -28.23 -2.88 -21.59
C GLY A 4 -28.55 -1.79 -20.55
N SER A 5 -28.77 -0.55 -20.98
CA SER A 5 -29.19 0.56 -20.12
C SER A 5 -30.60 0.37 -19.56
N ASP A 6 -31.53 -0.17 -20.35
CA ASP A 6 -32.90 -0.45 -19.90
C ASP A 6 -32.91 -1.58 -18.85
N MET A 7 -32.00 -2.54 -19.00
CA MET A 7 -31.82 -3.61 -18.00
C MET A 7 -31.27 -3.07 -16.69
N ILE A 8 -30.26 -2.19 -16.74
CA ILE A 8 -29.68 -1.56 -15.54
C ILE A 8 -30.73 -0.71 -14.81
N LEU A 9 -31.48 0.12 -15.53
CA LEU A 9 -32.53 0.96 -14.93
C LEU A 9 -33.66 0.14 -14.34
N ASN A 10 -34.06 -0.95 -15.01
CA ASN A 10 -35.08 -1.84 -14.49
C ASN A 10 -34.61 -2.53 -13.21
N LEU A 11 -33.35 -3.02 -13.17
CA LEU A 11 -32.77 -3.64 -11.97
C LEU A 11 -32.65 -2.66 -10.80
N ILE A 12 -32.19 -1.42 -11.03
CA ILE A 12 -32.14 -0.39 -9.99
C ILE A 12 -33.56 -0.13 -9.45
N ARG A 13 -34.55 -0.06 -10.33
CA ARG A 13 -35.93 0.17 -9.92
C ARG A 13 -36.47 -0.99 -9.08
N THR A 14 -36.38 -2.22 -9.55
CA THR A 14 -37.02 -3.38 -8.89
C THR A 14 -36.27 -3.84 -7.64
N GLU A 15 -34.94 -3.79 -7.65
CA GLU A 15 -34.11 -4.34 -6.57
C GLU A 15 -33.75 -3.30 -5.51
N ILE A 16 -33.66 -2.01 -5.88
CA ILE A 16 -33.31 -0.94 -4.95
C ILE A 16 -34.54 -0.10 -4.64
N PHE A 17 -35.10 0.60 -5.63
CA PHE A 17 -36.12 1.63 -5.37
C PHE A 17 -37.42 1.04 -4.80
N GLU A 18 -37.91 -0.06 -5.35
CA GLU A 18 -39.14 -0.71 -4.90
C GLU A 18 -38.96 -1.47 -3.57
N GLN A 19 -37.72 -1.77 -3.17
CA GLN A 19 -37.38 -2.40 -1.89
C GLN A 19 -37.02 -1.40 -0.79
N LEU A 20 -36.96 -0.09 -1.11
CA LEU A 20 -36.75 0.95 -0.10
C LEU A 20 -37.89 0.93 0.91
N SER A 21 -37.52 0.98 2.19
CA SER A 21 -38.45 1.01 3.30
C SER A 21 -37.99 2.06 4.31
N ASP A 22 -38.95 2.79 4.87
CA ASP A 22 -38.69 3.72 5.98
C ASP A 22 -38.48 2.98 7.32
N GLN A 23 -38.68 1.66 7.33
CA GLN A 23 -38.40 0.82 8.50
C GLN A 23 -36.91 0.48 8.57
N PRO A 24 -36.34 0.35 9.79
CA PRO A 24 -34.97 -0.12 9.95
C PRO A 24 -34.80 -1.48 9.27
N LEU A 25 -33.59 -1.73 8.74
CA LEU A 25 -33.24 -3.03 8.17
C LEU A 25 -33.53 -4.12 9.22
N PRO A 26 -34.18 -5.23 8.82
CA PRO A 26 -34.45 -6.32 9.73
C PRO A 26 -33.14 -6.86 10.33
N GLU A 27 -33.19 -7.29 11.59
CA GLU A 27 -32.04 -7.96 12.20
C GLU A 27 -31.68 -9.19 11.36
N LEU A 28 -30.42 -9.25 10.92
CA LEU A 28 -29.88 -10.39 10.19
C LEU A 28 -30.06 -11.65 11.04
N GLY A 29 -30.46 -12.75 10.41
CA GLY A 29 -30.52 -14.05 11.09
C GLY A 29 -29.13 -14.48 11.57
N GLU A 30 -29.05 -15.37 12.58
CA GLU A 30 -27.77 -15.84 13.14
C GLU A 30 -26.81 -16.36 12.06
N THR A 31 -27.33 -17.05 11.04
CA THR A 31 -26.56 -17.57 9.90
C THR A 31 -25.93 -16.45 9.07
N GLU A 32 -26.69 -15.38 8.81
CA GLU A 32 -26.21 -14.24 8.02
C GLU A 32 -25.20 -13.42 8.83
N GLN A 33 -25.45 -13.20 10.12
CA GLN A 33 -24.49 -12.55 11.01
C GLN A 33 -23.16 -13.30 11.06
N LYS A 34 -23.20 -14.64 11.12
CA LYS A 34 -21.99 -15.47 11.09
C LYS A 34 -21.24 -15.34 9.76
N LEU A 35 -21.96 -15.41 8.64
CA LEU A 35 -21.37 -15.22 7.30
C LEU A 35 -20.72 -13.84 7.16
N TRP A 36 -21.35 -12.80 7.68
CA TRP A 36 -20.83 -11.44 7.64
C TRP A 36 -19.59 -11.29 8.51
N LYS A 37 -19.57 -11.88 9.72
CA LYS A 37 -18.36 -11.92 10.55
C LYS A 37 -17.21 -12.63 9.85
N GLU A 38 -17.45 -13.81 9.28
CA GLU A 38 -16.43 -14.54 8.51
C GLU A 38 -15.94 -13.77 7.28
N LYS A 39 -16.81 -12.96 6.65
CA LYS A 39 -16.43 -12.11 5.51
C LYS A 39 -15.60 -10.92 5.98
N LEU A 40 -15.99 -10.26 7.07
CA LEU A 40 -15.25 -9.14 7.66
C LEU A 40 -13.86 -9.57 8.13
N GLU A 41 -13.73 -10.75 8.73
CA GLU A 41 -12.45 -11.32 9.15
C GLU A 41 -11.49 -11.60 7.99
N LYS A 42 -11.99 -11.73 6.77
CA LYS A 42 -11.19 -11.95 5.55
C LYS A 42 -10.85 -10.67 4.80
N LEU A 43 -11.39 -9.52 5.23
CA LEU A 43 -11.09 -8.23 4.60
C LEU A 43 -9.73 -7.75 5.10
N GLU A 44 -8.69 -8.17 4.40
CA GLU A 44 -7.33 -7.70 4.61
C GLU A 44 -6.82 -6.96 3.38
N LEU A 45 -6.02 -5.92 3.60
CA LEU A 45 -5.29 -5.30 2.50
C LEU A 45 -4.22 -6.28 2.02
N PRO A 46 -4.13 -6.56 0.71
CA PRO A 46 -3.13 -7.49 0.21
C PRO A 46 -1.73 -6.95 0.55
N VAL A 47 -0.89 -7.82 1.08
CA VAL A 47 0.54 -7.54 1.30
C VAL A 47 1.31 -7.81 0.01
N LEU A 48 2.49 -7.19 -0.12
CA LEU A 48 3.39 -7.52 -1.23
C LEU A 48 3.86 -8.97 -1.11
N GLU A 49 3.80 -9.71 -2.22
CA GLU A 49 4.32 -11.08 -2.31
C GLU A 49 5.84 -11.06 -2.48
N ASP A 50 6.52 -11.88 -1.68
CA ASP A 50 7.97 -12.06 -1.78
C ASP A 50 8.34 -13.05 -2.88
N TRP A 51 9.41 -12.76 -3.62
CA TRP A 51 9.95 -13.62 -4.66
C TRP A 51 10.50 -14.96 -4.12
N GLY A 52 10.89 -15.02 -2.85
CA GLY A 52 11.25 -16.26 -2.15
C GLY A 52 12.67 -16.81 -2.43
N GLY A 53 13.50 -16.07 -3.18
CA GLY A 53 14.87 -16.45 -3.51
C GLY A 53 15.94 -15.73 -2.67
N GLU A 54 17.21 -16.12 -2.86
CA GLU A 54 18.36 -15.41 -2.27
C GLU A 54 18.45 -13.98 -2.77
N ASN A 55 18.59 -13.02 -1.85
CA ASN A 55 18.65 -11.60 -2.15
C ASN A 55 19.89 -10.92 -1.55
N VAL A 56 20.09 -9.65 -1.89
CA VAL A 56 21.24 -8.85 -1.44
C VAL A 56 21.03 -8.15 -0.09
N SER A 57 20.03 -8.54 0.71
CA SER A 57 19.68 -7.90 2.00
C SER A 57 20.89 -7.65 2.90
N GLN A 58 21.70 -8.67 3.15
CA GLN A 58 22.91 -8.55 3.99
C GLN A 58 23.91 -7.53 3.46
N MET A 59 24.00 -7.37 2.14
CA MET A 59 24.92 -6.42 1.52
C MET A 59 24.42 -4.98 1.64
N ILE A 60 23.10 -4.76 1.66
CA ILE A 60 22.52 -3.41 1.56
C ILE A 60 21.94 -2.89 2.88
N ASN A 61 21.71 -3.77 3.86
CA ASN A 61 21.09 -3.43 5.13
C ASN A 61 21.84 -2.29 5.84
N GLY A 62 21.14 -1.17 6.07
CA GLY A 62 21.67 -0.02 6.77
C GLY A 62 22.66 0.84 5.98
N LYS A 63 22.88 0.57 4.68
CA LYS A 63 23.77 1.37 3.85
C LYS A 63 23.14 2.68 3.40
N ASP A 64 23.95 3.73 3.40
CA ASP A 64 23.59 5.05 2.90
C ASP A 64 23.87 5.20 1.42
N TYR A 65 22.82 5.48 0.66
CA TYR A 65 22.91 5.84 -0.76
C TYR A 65 22.67 7.33 -0.91
N LYS A 66 23.70 8.04 -1.36
CA LYS A 66 23.64 9.49 -1.61
C LYS A 66 23.28 9.76 -3.07
N PHE A 67 22.41 10.73 -3.27
CA PHE A 67 22.00 11.16 -4.60
C PHE A 67 22.74 12.42 -5.00
N TYR A 68 23.07 12.51 -6.29
CA TYR A 68 23.38 13.80 -6.91
C TYR A 68 22.13 14.69 -6.89
N VAL A 69 22.34 16.00 -7.04
CA VAL A 69 21.25 16.97 -7.19
C VAL A 69 20.30 16.48 -8.29
N ASN A 70 19.05 16.24 -7.90
CA ASN A 70 18.01 15.69 -8.75
C ASN A 70 16.74 16.50 -8.60
N LYS A 71 15.87 16.45 -9.62
CA LYS A 71 14.62 17.19 -9.64
C LYS A 71 13.61 16.75 -8.56
N ALA A 72 13.81 15.57 -7.98
CA ALA A 72 12.93 15.02 -6.96
C ALA A 72 13.34 15.41 -5.54
N GLY A 73 14.47 16.12 -5.35
CA GLY A 73 14.87 16.70 -4.07
C GLY A 73 15.46 15.74 -3.04
N PHE A 74 15.71 14.47 -3.40
CA PHE A 74 16.29 13.48 -2.48
C PHE A 74 17.80 13.65 -2.35
N TYR A 75 18.34 13.57 -1.13
CA TYR A 75 19.77 13.67 -0.85
C TYR A 75 20.36 12.33 -0.44
N ARG A 76 19.62 11.55 0.36
CA ARG A 76 20.08 10.29 0.91
C ARG A 76 18.90 9.34 1.10
N MET A 77 19.14 8.05 0.93
CA MET A 77 18.20 7.00 1.28
C MET A 77 18.92 5.81 1.88
N ARG A 78 18.27 5.15 2.83
CA ARG A 78 18.76 3.96 3.53
C ARG A 78 17.61 2.97 3.71
N LEU A 79 17.88 1.71 3.40
CA LEU A 79 16.98 0.60 3.66
C LEU A 79 17.55 -0.24 4.80
N SER A 80 16.79 -0.37 5.89
CA SER A 80 17.18 -1.14 7.06
C SER A 80 16.18 -2.28 7.31
N PHE A 81 16.67 -3.49 7.53
CA PHE A 81 15.89 -4.63 8.02
C PHE A 81 16.16 -4.78 9.51
N GLU A 82 15.17 -4.45 10.33
CA GLU A 82 15.28 -4.49 11.80
C GLU A 82 15.05 -5.90 12.32
N THR A 83 14.13 -6.64 11.68
CA THR A 83 13.83 -8.05 11.94
C THR A 83 13.58 -8.77 10.62
N ASP A 84 13.32 -10.08 10.67
CA ASP A 84 12.92 -10.86 9.50
C ASP A 84 11.54 -10.44 8.93
N GLN A 85 10.75 -9.67 9.69
CA GLN A 85 9.39 -9.27 9.32
C GLN A 85 9.16 -7.77 9.28
N THR A 86 10.14 -6.96 9.66
CA THR A 86 10.02 -5.49 9.72
C THR A 86 11.29 -4.80 9.26
N GLY A 87 11.11 -3.62 8.67
CA GLY A 87 12.20 -2.74 8.31
C GLY A 87 11.75 -1.30 8.20
N VAL A 88 12.70 -0.43 7.91
CA VAL A 88 12.48 1.01 7.78
C VAL A 88 13.16 1.50 6.50
N LEU A 89 12.39 2.22 5.69
CA LEU A 89 12.90 3.01 4.58
C LEU A 89 13.09 4.45 5.08
N GLU A 90 14.35 4.89 5.13
CA GLU A 90 14.69 6.24 5.53
C GLU A 90 15.15 7.05 4.34
N TYR A 91 14.71 8.29 4.27
CA TYR A 91 15.18 9.22 3.24
C TYR A 91 15.31 10.64 3.76
N GLU A 92 16.20 11.38 3.12
CA GLU A 92 16.45 12.79 3.41
C GLU A 92 16.15 13.61 2.15
N ASN A 93 15.43 14.70 2.34
CA ASN A 93 15.17 15.70 1.32
C ASN A 93 15.20 17.11 1.93
N GLU A 94 14.85 18.11 1.12
CA GLU A 94 14.75 19.52 1.54
C GLU A 94 13.78 19.77 2.72
N ARG A 95 12.86 18.85 3.00
CA ARG A 95 11.92 18.93 4.13
C ARG A 95 12.44 18.25 5.39
N GLY A 96 13.61 17.60 5.34
CA GLY A 96 14.27 16.96 6.47
C GLY A 96 14.43 15.46 6.32
N ASN A 97 14.54 14.77 7.46
CA ASN A 97 14.72 13.33 7.56
C ASN A 97 13.38 12.66 7.80
N HIS A 98 13.10 11.62 7.01
CA HIS A 98 11.84 10.91 7.02
C HIS A 98 12.07 9.41 7.17
N GLN A 99 11.09 8.73 7.77
CA GLN A 99 11.12 7.29 7.98
C GLN A 99 9.76 6.69 7.62
N ILE A 100 9.80 5.55 6.95
CA ILE A 100 8.63 4.76 6.62
C ILE A 100 8.87 3.34 7.15
N PRO A 101 8.26 2.95 8.29
CA PRO A 101 8.28 1.56 8.73
C PRO A 101 7.47 0.70 7.76
N PHE A 102 7.94 -0.50 7.46
CA PHE A 102 7.25 -1.45 6.59
C PHE A 102 7.32 -2.87 7.14
N GLY A 103 6.29 -3.66 6.83
CA GLY A 103 6.22 -5.08 7.16
C GLY A 103 6.60 -5.95 5.97
N MET A 104 7.27 -7.09 6.21
CA MET A 104 7.51 -8.13 5.21
C MET A 104 6.58 -9.31 5.49
N GLY A 105 5.66 -9.56 4.56
CA GLY A 105 4.54 -10.51 4.77
C GLY A 105 3.45 -10.01 5.72
N ASN A 106 3.51 -8.74 6.15
CA ASN A 106 2.50 -8.05 6.94
C ASN A 106 2.51 -6.55 6.60
N HIS A 107 1.57 -5.79 7.18
CA HIS A 107 1.57 -4.34 7.12
C HIS A 107 2.05 -3.72 8.41
N GLN A 108 2.79 -2.63 8.32
CA GLN A 108 3.08 -1.73 9.43
C GLN A 108 2.25 -0.46 9.31
N ILE A 109 1.61 -0.06 10.41
CA ILE A 109 0.88 1.20 10.47
C ILE A 109 1.86 2.30 10.86
N GLY A 110 1.78 3.43 10.17
CA GLY A 110 2.60 4.60 10.46
C GLY A 110 2.02 5.87 9.87
N MET A 111 2.68 7.00 10.16
CA MET A 111 2.36 8.27 9.52
C MET A 111 3.21 8.44 8.28
N PHE A 112 2.58 8.69 7.14
CA PHE A 112 3.33 8.93 5.91
C PHE A 112 3.97 10.33 5.98
N PRO A 113 5.29 10.46 5.71
CA PRO A 113 5.97 11.73 5.84
C PRO A 113 5.44 12.79 4.86
N GLU A 114 5.58 14.08 5.21
CA GLU A 114 5.12 15.26 4.43
C GLU A 114 3.61 15.49 4.37
N TYR A 115 2.78 14.44 4.40
CA TYR A 115 1.33 14.55 4.35
C TYR A 115 0.66 14.45 5.72
N ASP A 116 1.36 13.91 6.73
CA ASP A 116 0.83 13.67 8.08
C ASP A 116 -0.50 12.90 8.04
N GLN A 117 -0.57 11.88 7.18
CA GLN A 117 -1.73 10.99 7.08
C GLN A 117 -1.36 9.58 7.50
N LEU A 118 -2.35 8.89 8.06
CA LEU A 118 -2.19 7.49 8.43
C LEU A 118 -1.99 6.63 7.18
N CYS A 119 -1.01 5.73 7.24
CA CYS A 119 -0.72 4.79 6.17
C CYS A 119 -0.46 3.39 6.72
N VAL A 120 -0.69 2.39 5.87
CA VAL A 120 -0.14 1.04 6.03
C VAL A 120 0.95 0.81 4.99
N SER A 121 2.05 0.21 5.42
CA SER A 121 3.20 -0.01 4.55
C SER A 121 3.67 -1.45 4.62
N SER A 122 3.95 -2.03 3.44
CA SER A 122 4.57 -3.35 3.30
C SER A 122 5.76 -3.28 2.35
N GLY A 123 6.71 -4.21 2.53
CA GLY A 123 7.91 -4.36 1.75
C GLY A 123 8.11 -5.82 1.32
N ALA A 124 8.63 -6.04 0.12
CA ALA A 124 8.97 -7.37 -0.36
C ALA A 124 10.09 -7.34 -1.39
N TRP A 125 10.85 -8.44 -1.48
CA TRP A 125 11.78 -8.65 -2.59
C TRP A 125 11.01 -9.03 -3.85
N CYS A 126 11.19 -8.27 -4.93
CA CYS A 126 10.65 -8.61 -6.25
C CYS A 126 11.63 -9.45 -7.09
N SER A 127 12.91 -9.40 -6.73
CA SER A 127 14.01 -10.16 -7.33
C SER A 127 15.20 -10.17 -6.35
N LYS A 128 16.31 -10.80 -6.72
CA LYS A 128 17.55 -10.83 -5.95
C LYS A 128 18.06 -9.43 -5.54
N ASP A 129 17.85 -8.44 -6.41
CA ASP A 129 18.43 -7.11 -6.34
C ASP A 129 17.40 -5.97 -6.28
N THR A 130 16.10 -6.31 -6.23
CA THR A 130 15.02 -5.32 -6.24
C THR A 130 14.14 -5.47 -5.01
N PHE A 131 14.09 -4.43 -4.18
CA PHE A 131 13.18 -4.34 -3.05
C PHE A 131 12.09 -3.32 -3.32
N HIS A 132 10.83 -3.67 -3.02
CA HIS A 132 9.69 -2.79 -3.22
C HIS A 132 9.05 -2.48 -1.87
N VAL A 133 8.90 -1.19 -1.55
CA VAL A 133 8.06 -0.69 -0.45
C VAL A 133 6.80 -0.06 -1.05
N CYS A 134 5.63 -0.46 -0.53
CA CYS A 134 4.33 0.09 -0.89
C CYS A 134 3.68 0.69 0.35
N CYS A 135 3.35 1.98 0.28
CA CYS A 135 2.64 2.71 1.33
C CYS A 135 1.26 3.05 0.81
N GLN A 136 0.21 2.61 1.49
CA GLN A 136 -1.18 2.95 1.20
C GLN A 136 -1.69 3.90 2.25
N MET A 137 -2.13 5.08 1.83
CA MET A 137 -2.80 6.06 2.68
C MET A 137 -4.19 5.51 3.01
N ILE A 138 -4.54 5.50 4.30
CA ILE A 138 -5.79 4.89 4.81
C ILE A 138 -6.66 5.91 5.56
N ASP A 139 -6.38 7.19 5.38
CA ASP A 139 -7.11 8.30 6.00
C ASP A 139 -7.90 9.08 4.94
N GLU A 140 -7.86 10.42 4.94
CA GLU A 140 -8.64 11.26 4.04
C GLU A 140 -8.31 11.10 2.54
N SER A 141 -7.07 10.70 2.23
CA SER A 141 -6.59 10.48 0.87
C SER A 141 -6.56 9.01 0.51
N VAL A 142 -7.17 8.65 -0.63
CA VAL A 142 -6.99 7.33 -1.24
C VAL A 142 -5.81 7.42 -2.20
N ALA A 143 -4.63 7.09 -1.70
CA ALA A 143 -3.39 7.13 -2.47
C ALA A 143 -2.45 5.99 -2.09
N ALA A 144 -1.61 5.59 -3.04
CA ALA A 144 -0.52 4.65 -2.81
C ALA A 144 0.80 5.23 -3.33
N VAL A 145 1.85 5.15 -2.51
CA VAL A 145 3.21 5.52 -2.89
C VAL A 145 4.06 4.26 -2.93
N HIS A 146 4.68 4.03 -4.08
CA HIS A 146 5.54 2.88 -4.32
C HIS A 146 6.99 3.33 -4.47
N PHE A 147 7.89 2.70 -3.72
CA PHE A 147 9.33 2.86 -3.82
C PHE A 147 9.93 1.53 -4.27
N LYS A 148 10.46 1.47 -5.49
CA LYS A 148 11.24 0.31 -5.96
C LYS A 148 12.71 0.68 -5.97
N LEU A 149 13.49 -0.02 -5.16
CA LEU A 149 14.93 0.16 -5.00
C LEU A 149 15.62 -1.00 -5.73
N VAL A 150 16.45 -0.66 -6.73
CA VAL A 150 17.22 -1.63 -7.53
C VAL A 150 18.70 -1.44 -7.21
N PHE A 151 19.36 -2.50 -6.74
CA PHE A 151 20.74 -2.49 -6.29
C PHE A 151 21.67 -3.13 -7.32
N ALA A 152 22.54 -2.33 -7.93
CA ALA A 152 23.51 -2.84 -8.90
C ALA A 152 24.78 -3.37 -8.20
N GLU A 153 25.46 -4.32 -8.86
CA GLU A 153 26.69 -4.95 -8.35
C GLU A 153 27.83 -3.95 -8.11
N ASN A 154 27.86 -2.84 -8.86
CA ASN A 154 28.83 -1.76 -8.69
C ASN A 154 28.59 -0.89 -7.44
N GLY A 155 27.61 -1.24 -6.60
CA GLY A 155 27.27 -0.52 -5.38
C GLY A 155 26.35 0.68 -5.57
N THR A 156 25.83 0.90 -6.79
CA THR A 156 24.83 1.94 -7.05
C THR A 156 23.42 1.47 -6.75
N MET A 157 22.55 2.39 -6.33
CA MET A 157 21.13 2.15 -6.14
C MET A 157 20.33 3.07 -7.05
N THR A 158 19.38 2.50 -7.78
CA THR A 158 18.39 3.25 -8.55
C THR A 158 17.06 3.16 -7.82
N ILE A 159 16.35 4.28 -7.76
CA ILE A 159 15.01 4.33 -7.21
C ILE A 159 13.99 4.69 -8.29
N LEU A 160 12.93 3.90 -8.36
CA LEU A 160 11.71 4.24 -9.07
C LEU A 160 10.61 4.54 -8.06
N MET A 161 10.10 5.76 -8.10
CA MET A 161 8.96 6.18 -7.30
C MET A 161 7.72 6.35 -8.16
N LYS A 162 6.59 5.85 -7.67
CA LYS A 162 5.28 6.07 -8.28
C LYS A 162 4.28 6.44 -7.20
N LYS A 163 3.63 7.60 -7.35
CA LYS A 163 2.43 7.95 -6.61
C LYS A 163 1.20 7.61 -7.47
N THR A 164 0.24 6.92 -6.90
CA THR A 164 -1.10 6.75 -7.45
C THR A 164 -2.04 7.45 -6.50
N GLU A 165 -2.84 8.39 -6.99
CA GLU A 165 -3.81 9.13 -6.19
C GLU A 165 -5.15 9.04 -6.92
N GLU A 166 -6.18 8.60 -6.21
CA GLU A 166 -7.54 8.70 -6.71
C GLU A 166 -8.03 10.12 -6.42
N THR A 167 -7.92 11.01 -7.42
CA THR A 167 -8.60 12.31 -7.35
C THR A 167 -10.09 12.07 -7.26
N LYS A 168 -10.71 12.60 -6.20
CA LYS A 168 -12.17 12.64 -6.03
C LYS A 168 -12.81 13.15 -7.34
N PHE A 169 -13.74 12.37 -7.88
CA PHE A 169 -14.53 12.71 -9.07
C PHE A 169 -15.40 13.95 -8.85
#